data_AF-A0A929NPP9-F1
#
_entry.id   AF-A0A929NPP9-F1
#
_cell.length_a   1.000
_cell.length_b   1.000
_cell.length_c   1.000
_cell.angle_alpha   90.00
_cell.angle_beta   90.00
_cell.angle_gamma   90.00
#
_symmetry.space_group_name_H-M   'P 1'
#
loop_
_entity.id
_entity.type
_entity.pdbx_description
1 polymer ?
#
loop_
_entity_poly.entity_id
_entity_poly.type
_entity_poly.pdbx_seq_one_letter_code
_entity_poly.pdbx_strand_id
1 'polypeptide(L)'
;MLALPSVEDCGLTILDGETIEDDFGWLFFWQSRRYLETGNFSDILAGNAPLLVSRKDGTLHETGTAHPAEHYIENFRRCGDPNG
;
A
#
# COMPACT_ATOMS: atom_id res chain seq x y z
N MET A 1 -25.17 -8.13 -22.52
CA MET A 1 -24.29 -6.95 -22.56
C MET A 1 -23.93 -6.64 -21.13
N LEU A 2 -22.72 -6.98 -20.69
CA LEU A 2 -22.26 -6.62 -19.34
C LEU A 2 -21.85 -5.15 -19.40
N ALA A 3 -22.48 -4.32 -18.56
CA ALA A 3 -22.01 -2.95 -18.38
C ALA A 3 -20.59 -3.02 -17.80
N LEU A 4 -19.64 -2.30 -18.40
CA LEU A 4 -18.36 -2.08 -17.75
C LEU A 4 -18.64 -1.37 -16.42
N PRO A 5 -18.02 -1.80 -15.30
CA PRO A 5 -18.17 -1.08 -14.05
C PRO A 5 -17.81 0.39 -14.30
N SER A 6 -18.64 1.29 -13.76
CA SER A 6 -18.35 2.72 -13.83
C SER A 6 -17.01 3.00 -13.17
N VAL A 7 -16.29 4.03 -13.60
CA VAL A 7 -15.00 4.43 -12.99
C VAL A 7 -15.08 4.68 -11.47
N GLU A 8 -16.28 4.92 -10.94
CA GLU A 8 -16.57 5.10 -9.52
C GLU A 8 -16.50 3.78 -8.72
N ASP A 9 -16.52 2.62 -9.37
CA ASP A 9 -16.41 1.30 -8.76
C ASP A 9 -14.95 0.86 -8.51
N CYS A 10 -13.95 1.64 -8.92
CA CYS A 10 -12.52 1.34 -8.73
C CYS A 10 -11.98 1.83 -7.37
N GLY A 11 -12.73 1.59 -6.28
CA GLY A 11 -12.34 2.00 -4.94
C GLY A 11 -11.09 1.27 -4.41
N LEU A 12 -10.29 1.97 -3.62
CA LEU A 12 -9.14 1.42 -2.89
C LEU A 12 -9.42 1.44 -1.39
N THR A 13 -8.87 0.48 -0.66
CA THR A 13 -9.04 0.37 0.80
C THR A 13 -7.72 0.03 1.46
N ILE A 14 -7.37 0.80 2.50
CA ILE A 14 -6.24 0.49 3.37
C ILE A 14 -6.60 -0.75 4.20
N LEU A 15 -5.64 -1.65 4.32
CA LEU A 15 -5.77 -2.85 5.14
C LEU A 15 -5.31 -2.50 6.56
N ASP A 16 -6.21 -1.97 7.37
CA ASP A 16 -5.88 -1.49 8.73
C ASP A 16 -5.20 -2.58 9.58
N GLY A 17 -5.68 -3.83 9.47
CA GLY A 17 -5.12 -4.98 10.21
C GLY A 17 -3.72 -5.41 9.75
N GLU A 18 -3.29 -5.00 8.55
CA GLU A 18 -1.97 -5.30 7.99
C GLU A 18 -1.01 -4.11 8.11
N THR A 19 -1.50 -2.95 8.57
CA THR A 19 -0.68 -1.75 8.67
C THR A 19 0.41 -1.94 9.72
N ILE A 20 1.65 -1.68 9.32
CA ILE A 20 2.78 -1.67 10.26
C ILE A 20 2.90 -0.25 10.80
N GLU A 21 2.72 -0.11 12.11
CA GLU A 21 2.94 1.15 12.83
C GLU A 21 4.14 1.00 13.77
N ASP A 22 5.08 1.94 13.67
CA ASP A 22 6.26 1.98 14.54
C ASP A 22 6.76 3.44 14.71
N ASP A 23 7.95 3.61 15.27
CA ASP A 23 8.62 4.89 15.52
C ASP A 23 8.89 5.70 14.24
N PHE A 24 9.17 5.03 13.12
CA PHE A 24 9.36 5.68 11.82
C PHE A 24 8.06 6.28 11.27
N GLY A 25 6.90 5.75 11.69
CA GLY A 25 5.58 6.11 11.20
C GLY A 25 4.75 4.90 10.82
N TRP A 26 4.17 4.93 9.62
CA TRP A 26 3.23 3.92 9.16
C TRP A 26 3.67 3.35 7.82
N LEU A 27 3.44 2.06 7.62
CA LEU A 27 3.49 1.42 6.32
C LEU A 27 2.09 0.87 6.02
N PHE A 28 1.40 1.53 5.09
CA PHE A 28 0.04 1.19 4.69
C PHE A 28 0.03 0.19 3.55
N PHE A 29 -0.61 -0.94 3.77
CA PHE A 29 -1.00 -1.88 2.73
C PHE A 29 -2.40 -1.55 2.26
N TRP A 30 -2.70 -1.83 1.00
CA TRP A 30 -3.99 -1.48 0.41
C TRP A 30 -4.38 -2.47 -0.67
N GLN A 31 -5.67 -2.54 -0.99
CA GLN A 31 -6.18 -3.34 -2.09
C GLN A 31 -7.39 -2.73 -2.77
N SER A 32 -7.77 -3.32 -3.90
CA SER A 32 -9.06 -3.08 -4.55
C SER A 32 -10.20 -3.41 -3.57
N ARG A 33 -11.05 -2.42 -3.32
CA ARG A 33 -12.23 -2.58 -2.47
C ARG A 33 -13.14 -3.69 -3.02
N ARG A 34 -13.31 -3.76 -4.34
CA ARG A 34 -14.09 -4.81 -5.01
C ARG A 34 -13.54 -6.20 -4.74
N TYR A 35 -12.22 -6.36 -4.78
CA TYR A 35 -11.61 -7.64 -4.43
C TYR A 35 -11.89 -8.01 -2.98
N LEU A 36 -11.75 -7.07 -2.04
CA LEU A 36 -12.02 -7.32 -0.62
C LEU A 36 -13.49 -7.68 -0.35
N GLU A 37 -14.43 -7.06 -1.07
CA GLU A 37 -15.87 -7.31 -0.90
C GLU A 37 -16.33 -8.60 -1.58
N THR A 38 -15.75 -8.97 -2.73
CA THR A 38 -16.27 -10.06 -3.59
C THR A 38 -15.38 -11.31 -3.61
N GLY A 39 -14.11 -11.19 -3.26
CA GLY A 39 -13.09 -12.24 -3.42
C GLY A 39 -12.74 -12.57 -4.88
N ASN A 40 -13.23 -11.81 -5.86
CA ASN A 40 -12.96 -12.07 -7.26
C ASN A 40 -11.49 -11.75 -7.62
N PHE A 41 -10.71 -12.79 -7.93
CA PHE A 41 -9.30 -12.65 -8.28
C PHE A 41 -9.03 -11.70 -9.46
N SER A 42 -9.97 -11.52 -10.38
CA SER A 42 -9.85 -10.57 -11.49
C SER A 42 -9.83 -9.10 -11.02
N ASP A 43 -10.27 -8.82 -9.80
CA ASP A 43 -10.29 -7.48 -9.22
C ASP A 43 -9.05 -7.20 -8.34
N ILE A 44 -8.10 -8.14 -8.22
CA ILE A 44 -6.85 -7.95 -7.47
C ILE A 44 -5.96 -6.92 -8.17
N LEU A 45 -5.37 -6.01 -7.40
CA LEU A 45 -4.31 -5.12 -7.90
C LEU A 45 -2.98 -5.84 -7.90
N ALA A 46 -2.32 -5.85 -9.06
CA ALA A 46 -0.96 -6.34 -9.19
C ALA A 46 0.03 -5.17 -9.07
N GLY A 47 1.16 -5.41 -8.39
CA GLY A 47 2.26 -4.45 -8.32
C GLY A 47 2.02 -3.26 -7.39
N ASN A 48 1.01 -3.31 -6.52
CA ASN A 48 0.77 -2.25 -5.54
C ASN A 48 1.77 -2.38 -4.37
N ALA A 49 2.77 -1.52 -4.36
CA ALA A 49 3.71 -1.41 -3.25
C ALA A 49 3.03 -0.76 -2.03
N PRO A 50 3.44 -1.10 -0.80
CA PRO A 50 2.97 -0.41 0.39
C PRO A 50 3.44 1.06 0.41
N LEU A 51 2.72 1.89 1.14
CA LEU A 51 2.99 3.33 1.25
C LEU A 51 3.58 3.65 2.62
N LEU A 52 4.79 4.22 2.64
CA LEU A 52 5.43 4.62 3.89
C LEU A 52 5.10 6.09 4.19
N VAL A 53 4.60 6.37 5.40
CA VAL A 53 4.33 7.73 5.87
C VAL A 53 5.18 8.01 7.10
N SER A 54 6.01 9.06 7.01
CA SER A 54 6.88 9.53 8.08
C SER A 54 6.07 10.07 9.27
N ARG A 55 6.36 9.59 10.49
CA ARG A 55 5.78 10.17 11.72
C ARG A 55 6.24 11.60 11.98
N LYS A 56 7.44 11.95 11.52
CA LYS A 56 8.12 13.20 11.85
C LYS A 56 7.39 14.42 11.29
N ASP A 57 6.88 14.29 10.07
CA ASP A 57 6.38 15.39 9.25
C ASP A 57 5.21 14.98 8.33
N GLY A 58 4.80 13.72 8.35
CA GLY A 58 3.70 13.23 7.52
C GLY A 58 4.04 13.05 6.05
N THR A 59 5.33 13.07 5.66
CA THR A 59 5.73 12.88 4.27
C THR A 59 5.44 11.46 3.81
N LEU A 60 4.89 11.34 2.59
CA LEU A 60 4.67 10.07 1.91
C LEU A 60 5.92 9.68 1.11
N HIS A 61 6.33 8.43 1.24
CA HIS A 61 7.41 7.83 0.46
C HIS A 61 6.88 6.57 -0.23
N GLU A 62 7.06 6.52 -1.56
CA GLU A 62 6.75 5.33 -2.33
C GLU A 62 7.80 4.25 -2.09
N THR A 63 7.34 3.01 -1.87
CA THR A 63 8.21 1.84 -1.80
C THR A 63 8.18 1.08 -3.12
N GLY A 64 9.02 0.05 -3.24
CA GLY A 64 9.02 -0.85 -4.39
C GLY A 64 8.32 -2.18 -4.11
N THR A 65 8.24 -3.00 -5.15
CA THR A 65 7.74 -4.39 -5.08
C THR A 65 8.85 -5.44 -5.27
N ALA A 66 10.11 -4.99 -5.35
CA ALA A 66 11.27 -5.87 -5.59
C ALA A 66 11.75 -6.60 -4.32
N HIS A 67 11.44 -6.06 -3.14
CA HIS A 67 11.90 -6.56 -1.85
C HIS A 67 10.73 -6.68 -0.85
N PRO A 68 10.92 -7.40 0.27
CA PRO A 68 9.97 -7.41 1.39
C PRO A 68 9.82 -6.02 2.04
N ALA A 69 8.75 -5.83 2.80
CA ALA A 69 8.45 -4.56 3.49
C ALA A 69 9.57 -4.11 4.42
N GLU A 70 10.20 -5.05 5.12
CA GLU A 70 11.27 -4.80 6.09
C GLU A 70 12.47 -4.10 5.45
N HIS A 71 12.79 -4.44 4.20
CA HIS A 71 13.88 -3.79 3.46
C HIS A 71 13.64 -2.28 3.32
N TYR A 72 12.43 -1.88 2.94
CA TYR A 72 12.07 -0.48 2.75
C TYR A 72 12.02 0.27 4.09
N ILE A 73 11.53 -0.38 5.15
CA ILE A 73 11.53 0.18 6.51
C ILE A 73 12.97 0.42 6.99
N GLU A 74 13.86 -0.56 6.81
CA GLU A 74 15.26 -0.47 7.23
C GLU A 74 16.03 0.61 6.48
N ASN A 75 15.84 0.73 5.16
CA ASN A 75 16.42 1.81 4.37
C ASN A 75 15.91 3.17 4.85
N PHE A 76 14.60 3.31 5.04
CA PHE A 76 14.01 4.57 5.52
C PHE A 76 14.55 4.96 6.90
N ARG A 77 14.67 4.01 7.82
CA ARG A 77 15.30 4.26 9.13
C ARG A 77 16.77 4.68 9.01
N ARG A 78 17.50 4.11 8.05
CA ARG A 78 18.93 4.36 7.84
C ARG A 78 19.20 5.73 7.22
N CYS A 79 18.48 6.11 6.17
CA CYS A 79 18.79 7.28 5.35
C CYS A 79 17.61 8.20 5.03
N GLY A 80 16.39 7.87 5.46
CA GLY A 80 15.18 8.65 5.16
C GLY A 80 14.61 8.43 3.75
N ASP A 81 15.15 7.45 3.00
CA ASP A 81 14.64 7.02 1.70
C ASP A 81 14.41 5.50 1.71
N PRO A 82 13.18 4.99 1.51
CA PRO A 82 12.94 3.55 1.50
C PRO A 82 13.69 2.81 0.37
N ASN A 83 14.11 3.49 -0.69
CA ASN A 83 14.79 2.87 -1.85
C ASN A 83 16.32 3.11 -1.86
N GLY A 84 16.87 3.77 -0.84
CA GLY A 84 18.29 4.11 -0.73
C GLY A 84 19.13 3.12 0.09
#